data_AF-A0A9Q4A7E3-F1
#
_entry.id   AF-A0A9Q4A7E3-F1
#
_cell.length_a   1.000
_cell.length_b   1.000
_cell.length_c   1.000
_cell.angle_alpha   90.00
_cell.angle_beta   90.00
_cell.angle_gamma   90.00
#
_symmetry.space_group_name_H-M   'P 1'
#
loop_
_entity.id
_entity.type
_entity.pdbx_description
1 polymer ?
#
loop_
_entity_poly.entity_id
_entity_poly.type
_entity_poly.pdbx_seq_one_letter_code
_entity_poly.pdbx_strand_id
1 'polypeptide(L)'
;EKSLIERLERIESLEDLTHMQRKVFEQLGVRVEVAPGFNEVRTMRGISIVVEEKIGLCRKTRQSIPAAIRRALEARPQIAYQLLNANDLLRDA
;
A
#
# COMPACT_ATOMS: atom_id res chain seq x y z
N GLU A 1 6.53 13.63 12.67
CA GLU A 1 6.55 12.61 11.58
C GLU A 1 5.93 11.24 11.90
N LYS A 2 5.74 10.82 13.17
CA LYS A 2 5.18 9.48 13.49
C LYS A 2 3.73 9.25 13.02
N SER A 3 2.91 10.30 13.01
CA SER A 3 1.46 10.17 12.77
C SER A 3 1.08 9.59 11.40
N LEU A 4 1.86 9.83 10.33
CA LEU A 4 1.52 9.30 9.00
C LEU A 4 1.74 7.78 8.92
N ILE A 5 2.86 7.30 9.45
CA ILE A 5 3.22 5.87 9.47
C ILE A 5 2.24 5.11 10.37
N GLU A 6 1.95 5.63 11.57
CA GLU A 6 0.99 5.01 12.48
C GLU A 6 -0.42 4.94 11.88
N ARG A 7 -0.79 5.89 11.01
CA ARG A 7 -2.07 5.87 10.30
C ARG A 7 -2.07 4.86 9.14
N LEU A 8 -0.95 4.72 8.42
CA LEU A 8 -0.77 3.65 7.42
C LEU A 8 -0.88 2.26 8.06
N GLU A 9 -0.39 2.09 9.29
CA GLU A 9 -0.52 0.81 10.03
C GLU A 9 -1.96 0.50 10.48
N ARG A 10 -2.84 1.51 10.55
CA ARG A 10 -4.25 1.38 10.97
C ARG A 10 -5.23 1.29 9.82
N ILE A 11 -4.78 1.14 8.58
CA ILE A 11 -5.66 1.03 7.42
C ILE A 11 -6.62 -0.15 7.63
N GLU A 12 -7.91 0.13 7.48
CA GLU A 12 -9.00 -0.82 7.75
C GLU A 12 -9.66 -1.36 6.48
N SER A 13 -9.48 -0.66 5.35
CA SER A 13 -10.21 -0.92 4.10
C SER A 13 -9.39 -0.47 2.89
N LEU A 14 -9.75 -0.98 1.71
CA LEU A 14 -9.09 -0.62 0.47
C LEU A 14 -9.20 0.89 0.17
N GLU A 15 -10.35 1.51 0.47
CA GLU A 15 -10.55 2.95 0.31
C GLU A 15 -9.60 3.78 1.19
N ASP A 16 -9.37 3.34 2.43
CA ASP A 16 -8.45 4.02 3.35
C ASP A 16 -7.00 3.92 2.85
N LEU A 17 -6.61 2.77 2.28
CA LEU A 17 -5.33 2.61 1.58
C LEU A 17 -5.19 3.62 0.44
N THR A 18 -6.21 3.73 -0.42
CA THR A 18 -6.22 4.67 -1.55
C THR A 18 -6.17 6.13 -1.09
N HIS A 19 -6.92 6.47 -0.05
CA HIS A 19 -6.89 7.80 0.58
C HIS A 19 -5.51 8.13 1.13
N MET A 20 -4.87 7.16 1.79
CA MET A 20 -3.53 7.33 2.34
C MET A 20 -2.46 7.45 1.24
N GLN A 21 -2.57 6.71 0.14
CA GLN A 21 -1.69 6.86 -1.04
C GLN A 21 -1.78 8.29 -1.61
N ARG A 22 -3.00 8.82 -1.78
CA ARG A 22 -3.21 10.21 -2.21
C ARG A 22 -2.61 11.20 -1.22
N LYS A 23 -2.84 11.02 0.07
CA LYS A 23 -2.31 11.92 1.11
C LYS A 23 -0.78 11.92 1.16
N VAL A 24 -0.15 10.75 0.98
CA VAL A 24 1.29 10.62 0.83
C VAL A 24 1.78 11.38 -0.40
N PHE A 25 1.07 11.28 -1.52
CA PHE A 25 1.39 12.05 -2.72
C PHE A 25 1.22 13.56 -2.49
N GLU A 26 0.18 14.02 -1.80
CA GLU A 26 0.01 15.46 -1.56
C GLU A 26 1.03 16.03 -0.56
N GLN A 27 1.39 15.26 0.48
CA GLN A 27 2.34 15.74 1.50
C GLN A 27 3.81 15.60 1.10
N LEU A 28 4.18 14.49 0.47
CA LEU A 28 5.57 14.15 0.14
C LEU A 28 5.84 14.27 -1.36
N GLY A 29 4.80 14.27 -2.20
CA GLY A 29 4.93 14.23 -3.65
C GLY A 29 5.48 12.90 -4.16
N VAL A 30 5.29 11.82 -3.41
CA VAL A 30 5.73 10.47 -3.80
C VAL A 30 4.53 9.58 -4.04
N ARG A 31 4.56 8.80 -5.11
CA ARG A 31 3.51 7.84 -5.40
C ARG A 31 3.87 6.50 -4.78
N VAL A 32 2.85 5.85 -4.23
CA VAL A 32 2.95 4.50 -3.68
C VAL A 32 2.01 3.65 -4.49
N GLU A 33 2.54 2.64 -5.16
CA GLU A 33 1.78 1.68 -5.93
C GLU A 33 1.70 0.38 -5.13
N VAL A 34 0.47 -0.13 -5.00
CA VAL A 34 0.20 -1.40 -4.32
C VAL A 34 -0.56 -2.26 -5.32
N ALA A 35 0.10 -3.32 -5.78
CA ALA A 35 -0.46 -4.24 -6.77
C ALA A 35 -0.42 -5.67 -6.23
N PRO A 36 -1.50 -6.46 -6.39
CA PRO A 36 -1.43 -7.88 -6.16
C PRO A 36 -0.55 -8.52 -7.25
N GLY A 37 0.29 -9.46 -6.86
CA GLY A 37 1.12 -10.24 -7.77
C GLY A 37 0.27 -11.21 -8.59
N PHE A 38 0.80 -11.60 -9.74
CA PHE A 38 0.10 -12.46 -10.73
C PHE A 38 -0.35 -13.83 -10.21
N ASN A 39 0.21 -14.34 -9.11
CA ASN A 39 0.10 -15.75 -8.71
C ASN A 39 -0.97 -16.04 -7.63
N GLU A 40 -2.03 -15.23 -7.56
CA GLU A 40 -2.97 -15.18 -6.42
C GLU A 40 -2.25 -14.77 -5.13
N VAL A 41 -2.81 -13.84 -4.37
CA VAL A 41 -2.29 -13.46 -3.04
C VAL A 41 -2.57 -14.57 -2.01
N ARG A 42 -2.02 -15.78 -2.23
CA ARG A 42 -2.01 -16.89 -1.28
C ARG A 42 -1.22 -16.55 -0.01
N THR A 43 -0.28 -15.62 -0.11
CA THR A 43 0.50 -15.08 1.00
C THR A 43 0.72 -13.59 0.80
N MET A 44 0.90 -12.82 1.89
CA MET A 44 1.15 -11.37 1.83
C MET A 44 2.41 -10.99 1.03
N ARG A 45 3.33 -11.94 0.81
CA ARG A 45 4.49 -11.77 -0.07
C ARG A 45 4.12 -11.63 -1.55
N GLY A 46 2.91 -12.03 -1.93
CA GLY A 46 2.39 -11.83 -3.27
C GLY A 46 2.04 -10.38 -3.57
N ILE A 47 2.07 -9.45 -2.60
CA ILE A 47 1.69 -8.05 -2.84
C ILE A 47 2.95 -7.23 -3.13
N SER A 48 3.02 -6.69 -4.34
CA SER A 48 4.06 -5.76 -4.77
C SER A 48 3.71 -4.36 -4.28
N ILE A 49 4.57 -3.81 -3.43
CA ILE A 49 4.45 -2.43 -2.93
C ILE A 49 5.67 -1.67 -3.43
N VAL A 50 5.45 -0.74 -4.34
CA VAL A 50 6.48 0.08 -4.97
C VAL A 50 6.28 1.51 -4.53
N VAL A 51 7.35 2.16 -4.08
CA VAL A 51 7.34 3.59 -3.76
C VAL A 51 8.22 4.28 -4.79
N GLU A 52 7.63 5.18 -5.56
CA GLU A 52 8.33 5.94 -6.60
C GLU A 52 9.50 6.73 -6.00
N GLU A 53 10.65 6.65 -6.68
CA GLU A 53 11.84 7.35 -6.22
C GLU A 53 11.76 8.84 -6.53
N LYS A 54 11.76 9.64 -5.47
CA LYS A 54 11.90 11.10 -5.53
C LYS A 54 13.21 11.53 -4.89
N ILE A 55 13.97 12.34 -5.62
CA ILE A 55 15.19 13.00 -5.14
C ILE A 55 14.78 13.94 -3.99
N GLY A 56 15.37 13.74 -2.81
CA GLY A 56 15.04 14.49 -1.58
C GLY A 56 14.15 13.74 -0.58
N LEU A 57 13.65 12.54 -0.90
CA LEU A 57 12.95 11.70 0.09
C LEU A 57 13.96 10.99 1.01
N CYS A 58 13.82 11.18 2.32
CA CYS A 58 14.60 10.46 3.31
C CYS A 58 14.49 8.94 3.12
N ARG A 59 15.64 8.23 3.11
CA ARG A 59 15.72 6.76 2.97
C ARG A 59 14.81 6.03 3.96
N LYS A 60 14.69 6.56 5.18
CA LYS A 60 13.82 6.03 6.24
C LYS A 60 12.34 6.03 5.83
N THR A 61 11.85 7.12 5.26
CA THR A 61 10.44 7.24 4.82
C THR A 61 10.14 6.27 3.69
N ARG A 62 11.07 6.12 2.75
CA ARG A 62 10.97 5.18 1.63
C ARG A 62 10.83 3.72 2.06
N GLN A 63 11.45 3.34 3.18
CA GLN A 63 11.34 1.99 3.74
C GLN A 63 10.18 1.85 4.74
N SER A 64 9.84 2.93 5.45
CA SER A 64 8.79 2.89 6.49
C SER A 64 7.39 2.82 5.90
N ILE A 65 7.12 3.49 4.77
CA ILE A 65 5.82 3.43 4.08
C ILE A 65 5.48 1.99 3.65
N PRO A 66 6.32 1.27 2.88
CA PRO A 66 6.00 -0.09 2.48
C PRO A 66 5.95 -1.04 3.67
N ALA A 67 6.78 -0.84 4.70
CA ALA A 67 6.72 -1.63 5.92
C ALA A 67 5.40 -1.44 6.68
N ALA A 68 4.89 -0.20 6.77
CA ALA A 68 3.61 0.10 7.43
C ALA A 68 2.43 -0.53 6.68
N ILE A 69 2.41 -0.39 5.35
CA ILE A 69 1.38 -1.01 4.50
C ILE A 69 1.42 -2.53 4.63
N ARG A 70 2.61 -3.15 4.60
CA ARG A 70 2.75 -4.60 4.85
C ARG A 70 2.15 -5.02 6.18
N ARG A 71 2.47 -4.31 7.26
CA ARG A 71 1.90 -4.59 8.60
C ARG A 71 0.39 -4.47 8.63
N ALA A 72 -0.18 -3.45 7.99
CA ALA A 72 -1.64 -3.29 7.90
C ALA A 72 -2.30 -4.46 7.15
N LEU A 73 -1.70 -4.89 6.03
CA LEU A 73 -2.17 -6.03 5.25
C LEU A 73 -2.02 -7.36 6.01
N GLU A 74 -0.92 -7.55 6.75
CA GLU A 74 -0.73 -8.70 7.62
C GLU A 74 -1.75 -8.74 8.77
N ALA A 75 -2.06 -7.59 9.37
CA ALA A 75 -3.09 -7.48 10.39
C ALA A 75 -4.51 -7.69 9.84
N ARG A 76 -4.73 -7.35 8.56
CA ARG A 76 -6.06 -7.38 7.91
C ARG A 76 -5.97 -7.98 6.51
N PRO A 77 -5.98 -9.33 6.41
CA PRO A 77 -5.92 -9.99 5.12
C PRO A 77 -7.11 -9.70 4.20
N GLN A 78 -8.27 -9.28 4.74
CA GLN A 78 -9.42 -8.86 3.94
C GLN A 78 -9.08 -7.77 2.91
N ILE A 79 -8.16 -6.85 3.22
CA ILE A 79 -7.78 -5.78 2.30
C ILE A 79 -7.03 -6.36 1.09
N ALA A 80 -6.18 -7.36 1.31
CA ALA A 80 -5.46 -8.05 0.23
C ALA A 80 -6.44 -8.78 -0.70
N TYR A 81 -7.46 -9.45 -0.14
CA TYR A 81 -8.50 -10.09 -0.94
C TYR A 81 -9.33 -9.07 -1.73
N GLN A 82 -9.70 -7.93 -1.13
CA GLN A 82 -10.39 -6.85 -1.83
C GLN A 82 -9.53 -6.25 -2.95
N LEU A 83 -8.24 -6.06 -2.71
CA LEU A 83 -7.28 -5.60 -3.71
C LEU A 83 -7.20 -6.58 -4.89
N LEU A 84 -7.14 -7.90 -4.61
CA LEU A 84 -7.17 -8.93 -5.64
C LEU A 84 -8.48 -8.86 -6.43
N ASN A 85 -9.62 -8.86 -5.74
CA ASN A 85 -10.95 -8.82 -6.37
C ASN A 85 -11.14 -7.57 -7.24
N ALA A 86 -10.67 -6.40 -6.78
CA ALA A 86 -10.73 -5.15 -7.54
C ALA A 86 -9.85 -5.18 -8.81
N ASN A 87 -8.73 -5.89 -8.79
CA ASN A 87 -7.88 -6.08 -9.97
C ASN A 87 -8.42 -7.18 -10.91
N ASP A 88 -9.03 -8.22 -10.35
CA ASP A 88 -9.66 -9.32 -11.10
C ASP A 88 -10.85 -8.80 -11.94
N LEU A 89 -11.70 -7.95 -11.32
CA LEU A 89 -12.76 -7.21 -12.00
C LEU A 89 -12.27 -6.32 -13.15
N LEU A 90 -11.02 -5.86 -13.11
CA LEU A 90 -10.42 -5.05 -14.18
C LEU A 90 -9.79 -5.91 -15.29
N ARG A 91 -9.55 -7.20 -15.04
CA ARG A 91 -8.94 -8.14 -15.98
C ARG A 91 -9.94 -8.93 -16.81
N ASP A 92 -11.16 -9.11 -16.29
CA ASP A 92 -12.21 -9.90 -16.94
C ASP A 92 -13.14 -9.08 -17.86
N ALA A 93 -12.78 -7.82 -18.16
CA ALA A 93 -13.56 -6.89 -19.00
C ALA A 93 -12.94 -6.64 -20.39
#